data_AF-A0A1T4V4G9-F1
#
_entry.id   AF-A0A1T4V4G9-F1
#
_cell.length_a   1.000
_cell.length_b   1.000
_cell.length_c   1.000
_cell.angle_alpha   90.00
_cell.angle_beta   90.00
_cell.angle_gamma   90.00
#
_symmetry.space_group_name_H-M   'P 1'
#
loop_
_entity.id
_entity.type
_entity.pdbx_description
1 polymer ?
#
loop_
_entity_poly.entity_id
_entity_poly.type
_entity_poly.pdbx_seq_one_letter_code
_entity_poly.pdbx_strand_id
1 'polypeptide(L)'
;MDRKTAILFVVLSFGSVIATGLFYGLCTSPVNDVKGGWWANSPWSVECEKVEISYNDKEIELADKDKDAFILYMKWIIHVGKEIEKVENVDYDVIIDFQNDNIAYVSSQTGMVSFRDYYYEVSDHDLQKIMKYIK
;
A
#
# COMPACT_ATOMS: atom_id res chain seq x y z
N MET A 1 -9.50 -32.56 -33.20
CA MET A 1 -10.41 -31.68 -32.43
C MET A 1 -9.48 -30.81 -31.64
N ASP A 2 -9.01 -29.74 -32.27
CA ASP A 2 -7.81 -29.01 -31.85
C ASP A 2 -8.17 -27.53 -31.71
N ARG A 3 -8.27 -27.09 -30.46
CA ARG A 3 -8.50 -25.67 -30.12
C ARG A 3 -7.19 -24.91 -30.31
N LYS A 4 -7.18 -24.05 -31.31
CA LYS A 4 -6.15 -23.05 -31.57
C LYS A 4 -6.23 -21.98 -30.50
N THR A 5 -5.19 -21.88 -29.67
CA THR A 5 -5.00 -20.77 -28.73
C THR A 5 -4.59 -19.52 -29.51
N ALA A 6 -5.45 -18.52 -29.53
CA ALA A 6 -5.14 -17.19 -30.05
C ALA A 6 -4.51 -16.36 -28.91
N ILE A 7 -3.25 -15.98 -29.07
CA ILE A 7 -2.59 -14.99 -28.19
C ILE A 7 -2.84 -13.62 -28.83
N LEU A 8 -3.66 -12.81 -28.17
CA LEU A 8 -3.95 -11.44 -28.55
C LEU A 8 -2.87 -10.53 -27.91
N PHE A 9 -2.00 -9.95 -28.74
CA PHE A 9 -1.12 -8.86 -28.35
C PHE A 9 -1.90 -7.55 -28.42
N VAL A 10 -2.17 -6.94 -27.27
CA VAL A 10 -2.64 -5.55 -27.22
C VAL A 10 -1.42 -4.66 -27.08
N VAL A 11 -1.01 -4.05 -28.20
CA VAL A 11 -0.03 -2.97 -28.24
C VAL A 11 -0.77 -1.67 -27.95
N LEU A 12 -0.55 -1.06 -26.79
CA LEU A 12 -0.95 0.32 -26.53
C LEU A 12 0.25 1.23 -26.81
N SER A 13 0.17 1.88 -27.97
CA SER A 13 1.02 2.98 -28.40
C SER A 13 0.79 4.22 -27.54
N PHE A 14 1.83 4.73 -26.88
CA PHE A 14 1.86 6.11 -26.40
C PHE A 14 2.78 6.93 -27.30
N GLY A 15 2.16 7.74 -28.16
CA GLY A 15 2.80 8.84 -28.86
C GLY A 15 2.70 10.12 -28.02
N SER A 16 3.86 10.73 -27.79
CA SER A 16 4.14 12.18 -27.80
C SER A 16 3.40 13.11 -26.82
N VAL A 17 4.13 13.76 -25.91
CA VAL A 17 4.74 15.11 -26.06
C VAL A 17 5.12 15.62 -24.67
N ILE A 18 6.39 16.02 -24.54
CA ILE A 18 6.93 16.79 -23.43
C ILE A 18 6.21 18.15 -23.38
N ALA A 19 5.45 18.41 -22.31
CA ALA A 19 4.97 19.74 -21.99
C ALA A 19 5.36 20.07 -20.54
N THR A 20 6.47 20.78 -20.42
CA THR A 20 6.84 21.59 -19.25
C THR A 20 5.66 22.46 -18.83
N GLY A 21 5.12 22.17 -17.65
CA GLY A 21 4.20 23.03 -16.93
C GLY A 21 4.54 22.96 -15.45
N LEU A 22 5.34 23.93 -14.98
CA LEU A 22 5.44 24.26 -13.57
C LEU A 22 4.02 24.38 -12.99
N PHE A 23 3.65 23.47 -12.11
CA PHE A 23 2.80 23.80 -10.97
C PHE A 23 3.55 23.38 -9.72
N TYR A 24 4.21 24.36 -9.12
CA TYR A 24 4.59 24.33 -7.71
C TYR A 24 3.30 24.27 -6.88
N GLY A 25 2.77 23.07 -6.72
CA GLY A 25 1.81 22.74 -5.66
C GLY A 25 2.58 22.40 -4.40
N LEU A 26 3.13 23.43 -3.77
CA LEU A 26 3.76 23.35 -2.46
C LEU A 26 2.68 22.96 -1.44
N CYS A 27 2.51 21.65 -1.18
CA CYS A 27 1.89 21.18 0.05
C CYS A 27 2.99 20.62 0.95
N THR A 28 3.82 21.54 1.44
CA THR A 28 4.40 21.43 2.77
C THR A 28 3.26 21.46 3.78
N SER A 29 2.60 20.33 3.99
CA SER A 29 2.07 20.07 5.32
C SER A 29 3.28 19.75 6.19
N PRO A 30 3.47 20.43 7.33
CA PRO A 30 4.62 20.20 8.16
C PRO A 30 4.54 18.77 8.70
N VAL A 31 5.20 17.83 8.02
CA VAL A 31 5.86 16.76 8.74
C VAL A 31 6.76 17.53 9.67
N ASN A 32 6.39 17.57 10.96
CA ASN A 32 7.26 18.10 11.98
C ASN A 32 8.66 17.65 11.64
N ASP A 33 9.54 18.63 11.53
CA ASP A 33 10.97 18.54 11.35
C ASP A 33 11.54 17.59 12.42
N VAL A 34 11.31 16.28 12.31
CA VAL A 34 12.10 15.27 13.01
C VAL A 34 13.33 15.12 12.14
N LYS A 35 14.15 16.18 12.15
CA LYS A 35 15.54 16.14 11.75
C LYS A 35 16.18 14.97 12.51
N GLY A 36 16.31 13.84 11.83
CA GLY A 36 16.82 12.58 12.39
C GLY A 36 15.79 11.64 13.04
N GLY A 37 14.51 11.69 12.64
CA GLY A 37 13.50 10.76 13.18
C GLY A 37 13.75 9.31 12.75
N TRP A 38 13.55 8.37 13.67
CA TRP A 38 13.66 6.91 13.47
C TRP A 38 13.03 6.36 12.18
N TRP A 39 12.05 7.08 11.61
CA TRP A 39 11.35 6.73 10.38
C TRP A 39 12.15 6.94 9.08
N ALA A 40 13.26 7.68 9.10
CA ALA A 40 14.06 7.96 7.89
C ALA A 40 14.71 6.71 7.29
N ASN A 41 14.91 5.65 8.08
CA ASN A 41 15.49 4.37 7.64
C ASN A 41 14.48 3.21 7.70
N SER A 42 13.18 3.50 7.86
CA SER A 42 12.18 2.44 7.84
C SER A 42 12.08 1.86 6.42
N PRO A 43 11.99 0.52 6.25
CA PRO A 43 11.69 -0.07 4.94
C PRO A 43 10.38 0.47 4.35
N TRP A 44 9.54 1.11 5.18
CA TRP A 44 8.28 1.78 4.85
C TRP A 44 8.41 3.30 4.67
N SER A 45 9.53 3.77 4.14
CA SER A 45 9.65 5.10 3.54
C SER A 45 8.77 5.18 2.28
N VAL A 46 7.49 5.45 2.46
CA VAL A 46 6.50 5.52 1.39
C VAL A 46 6.13 6.98 1.13
N GLU A 47 6.52 7.50 -0.04
CA GLU A 47 5.97 8.74 -0.61
C GLU A 47 4.74 8.37 -1.42
N CYS A 48 3.60 8.96 -1.07
CA CYS A 48 2.29 8.52 -1.52
C CYS A 48 1.37 9.72 -1.71
N GLU A 49 0.84 9.86 -2.92
CA GLU A 49 -0.17 10.87 -3.25
C GLU A 49 -1.58 10.33 -3.01
N LYS A 50 -1.81 9.03 -3.22
CA LYS A 50 -3.08 8.32 -2.97
C LYS A 50 -2.86 6.94 -2.35
N VAL A 51 -3.81 6.51 -1.53
CA VAL A 51 -3.86 5.14 -1.00
C VAL A 51 -5.10 4.46 -1.54
N GLU A 52 -4.90 3.36 -2.26
CA GLU A 52 -5.98 2.51 -2.78
C GLU A 52 -6.01 1.20 -2.01
N ILE A 53 -7.20 0.79 -1.58
CA ILE A 53 -7.41 -0.46 -0.86
C ILE A 53 -8.34 -1.35 -1.68
N SER A 54 -7.89 -2.56 -1.98
CA SER A 54 -8.70 -3.60 -2.62
C SER A 54 -9.15 -4.64 -1.59
N TYR A 55 -10.45 -4.92 -1.50
CA TYR A 55 -11.03 -5.95 -0.62
C TYR A 55 -12.39 -6.42 -1.15
N ASN A 56 -12.61 -7.74 -1.25
CA ASN A 56 -13.86 -8.35 -1.75
C ASN A 56 -14.38 -7.73 -3.05
N ASP A 57 -13.52 -7.67 -4.08
CA ASP A 57 -13.81 -7.10 -5.41
C ASP A 57 -14.16 -5.59 -5.40
N LYS A 58 -13.90 -4.89 -4.29
CA LYS A 58 -14.06 -3.44 -4.19
C LYS A 58 -12.70 -2.77 -4.13
N GLU A 59 -12.60 -1.65 -4.83
CA GLU A 59 -11.48 -0.71 -4.74
C GLU A 59 -11.97 0.55 -4.00
N ILE A 60 -11.20 0.98 -3.00
CA ILE A 60 -11.50 2.13 -2.15
C ILE A 60 -10.30 3.05 -2.15
N GLU A 61 -10.46 4.25 -2.69
CA GLU A 61 -9.47 5.31 -2.53
C GLU A 61 -9.71 6.03 -1.20
N LEU A 62 -8.68 6.11 -0.35
CA LEU A 62 -8.77 6.85 0.90
C LEU A 62 -8.83 8.36 0.65
N ALA A 63 -9.77 9.03 1.32
CA ALA A 63 -9.82 10.49 1.33
C ALA A 63 -8.53 11.08 1.93
N ASP A 64 -8.08 12.22 1.41
CA ASP A 64 -6.84 12.88 1.85
C ASP A 64 -6.77 13.10 3.36
N LYS A 65 -7.90 13.40 4.01
CA LYS A 65 -7.98 13.61 5.47
C LYS A 65 -7.65 12.35 6.29
N ASP A 66 -7.83 11.17 5.70
CA ASP A 66 -7.69 9.86 6.34
C ASP A 66 -6.38 9.17 5.93
N LYS A 67 -5.80 9.59 4.80
CA LYS A 67 -4.55 9.06 4.21
C LYS A 67 -3.37 9.07 5.18
N ASP A 68 -3.03 10.24 5.72
CA ASP A 68 -1.84 10.38 6.58
C ASP A 68 -1.97 9.58 7.88
N ALA A 69 -3.18 9.55 8.46
CA ALA A 69 -3.47 8.78 9.65
C ALA A 69 -3.36 7.27 9.38
N PHE A 70 -3.85 6.81 8.23
CA PHE A 70 -3.75 5.42 7.82
C PHE A 70 -2.31 4.98 7.55
N ILE A 71 -1.53 5.79 6.82
CA ILE A 71 -0.09 5.53 6.57
C ILE A 71 0.67 5.45 7.90
N LEU A 72 0.45 6.40 8.81
CA LEU A 72 1.08 6.40 10.13
C LEU A 72 0.70 5.15 10.93
N TYR A 73 -0.54 4.72 10.82
CA TYR A 73 -1.04 3.54 11.51
C TYR A 73 -0.42 2.25 10.97
N MET A 74 -0.35 2.09 9.64
CA MET A 74 0.34 0.97 9.02
C MET A 74 1.81 0.94 9.47
N LYS A 75 2.52 2.07 9.38
CA LYS A 75 3.90 2.25 9.90
C LYS A 75 4.04 1.82 11.36
N TRP A 76 3.06 2.14 12.20
CA TRP A 76 3.05 1.73 13.60
C TRP A 76 2.94 0.21 13.75
N ILE A 77 2.04 -0.46 13.01
CA ILE A 77 1.90 -1.92 13.02
C ILE A 77 3.24 -2.61 12.73
N ILE A 78 4.01 -2.14 11.75
CA ILE A 78 5.31 -2.72 11.41
C ILE A 78 6.36 -2.45 12.49
N HIS A 79 6.29 -1.28 13.12
CA HIS A 79 7.28 -0.88 14.11
C HIS A 79 7.14 -1.63 15.43
N VAL A 80 5.91 -1.81 15.92
CA VAL A 80 5.64 -2.50 17.19
C VAL A 80 5.25 -3.95 17.01
N GLY A 81 4.83 -4.32 15.79
CA GLY A 81 4.42 -5.66 15.44
C GLY A 81 5.60 -6.61 15.49
N LYS A 82 5.28 -7.86 15.79
CA LYS A 82 6.27 -8.93 15.80
C LYS A 82 6.54 -9.33 14.34
N GLU A 83 7.76 -9.09 13.89
CA GLU A 83 8.23 -9.67 12.62
C GLU A 83 8.20 -11.19 12.72
N ILE A 84 7.70 -11.83 11.67
CA ILE A 84 7.56 -13.29 11.58
C ILE A 84 8.23 -13.78 10.30
N GLU A 85 8.53 -15.07 10.27
CA GLU A 85 9.00 -15.71 9.04
C GLU A 85 7.90 -15.73 7.98
N LYS A 86 8.31 -15.73 6.71
CA LYS A 86 7.40 -15.90 5.59
C LYS A 86 6.57 -17.16 5.78
N VAL A 87 5.26 -17.01 5.76
CA VAL A 87 4.32 -18.13 5.76
C VAL A 87 3.97 -18.48 4.32
N GLU A 88 4.20 -19.73 3.94
CA GLU A 88 3.84 -20.23 2.61
C GLU A 88 2.32 -20.49 2.52
N ASN A 89 1.75 -20.31 1.33
CA ASN A 89 0.32 -20.52 1.05
C ASN A 89 -0.63 -19.64 1.88
N VAL A 90 -0.26 -18.38 2.13
CA VAL A 90 -1.18 -17.40 2.72
C VAL A 90 -2.03 -16.76 1.63
N ASP A 91 -3.35 -16.78 1.86
CA ASP A 91 -4.30 -15.99 1.08
C ASP A 91 -4.39 -14.58 1.67
N TYR A 92 -4.10 -13.58 0.83
CA TYR A 92 -4.24 -12.17 1.18
C TYR A 92 -5.54 -11.64 0.60
N ASP A 93 -6.44 -11.20 1.47
CA ASP A 93 -7.77 -10.71 1.12
C ASP A 93 -7.84 -9.19 1.03
N VAL A 94 -6.85 -8.47 1.59
CA VAL A 94 -6.73 -7.01 1.44
C VAL A 94 -5.41 -6.66 0.77
N ILE A 95 -5.47 -5.81 -0.27
CA ILE A 95 -4.29 -5.23 -0.92
C ILE A 95 -4.34 -3.73 -0.70
N ILE A 96 -3.25 -3.14 -0.20
CA ILE A 96 -3.11 -1.72 0.05
C ILE A 96 -2.00 -1.20 -0.86
N ASP A 97 -2.36 -0.40 -1.85
CA ASP A 97 -1.45 0.25 -2.78
C ASP A 97 -1.18 1.69 -2.33
N PHE A 98 0.07 1.97 -1.97
CA PHE A 98 0.54 3.32 -1.61
C PHE A 98 1.27 4.02 -2.77
N GLN A 99 1.18 3.47 -3.99
CA GLN A 99 1.92 3.86 -5.19
C GLN A 99 3.42 3.58 -5.15
N ASN A 100 4.07 3.72 -6.32
CA ASN A 100 5.50 3.57 -6.49
C ASN A 100 6.03 2.21 -6.00
N ASP A 101 5.32 1.14 -6.38
CA ASP A 101 5.60 -0.25 -5.99
C ASP A 101 5.57 -0.52 -4.48
N ASN A 102 4.99 0.39 -3.69
CA ASN A 102 4.77 0.19 -2.26
C ASN A 102 3.39 -0.45 -2.05
N ILE A 103 3.34 -1.78 -2.12
CA ILE A 103 2.11 -2.54 -1.93
C ILE A 103 2.23 -3.38 -0.67
N ALA A 104 1.23 -3.27 0.22
CA ALA A 104 1.07 -4.13 1.37
C ALA A 104 -0.06 -5.13 1.16
N TYR A 105 0.15 -6.35 1.61
CA TYR A 105 -0.82 -7.42 1.55
C TYR A 105 -1.23 -7.81 2.96
N VAL A 106 -2.53 -7.82 3.25
CA VAL A 106 -3.07 -8.21 4.56
C VAL A 106 -3.87 -9.49 4.40
N SER A 107 -3.57 -10.47 5.25
CA SER A 107 -4.41 -11.64 5.45
C SER A 107 -5.20 -11.45 6.74
N SER A 108 -6.50 -11.18 6.63
CA SER A 108 -7.39 -11.04 7.77
C SER A 108 -7.63 -12.38 8.47
N GLN A 109 -7.50 -13.50 7.74
CA GLN A 109 -7.65 -14.83 8.29
C GLN A 109 -6.48 -15.23 9.19
N THR A 110 -5.24 -14.95 8.77
CA THR A 110 -4.05 -15.32 9.55
C THR A 110 -3.53 -14.19 10.44
N GLY A 111 -4.09 -12.98 10.32
CA GLY A 111 -3.65 -11.80 11.04
C GLY A 111 -2.22 -11.41 10.71
N MET A 112 -1.93 -11.24 9.43
CA MET A 112 -0.59 -10.93 8.95
C MET A 112 -0.60 -9.79 7.94
N VAL A 113 0.42 -8.94 8.00
CA VAL A 113 0.76 -7.95 6.97
C VAL A 113 2.08 -8.35 6.33
N SER A 114 2.11 -8.40 5.01
CA SER A 114 3.32 -8.48 4.21
C SER A 114 3.55 -7.15 3.50
N PHE A 115 4.81 -6.71 3.47
CA PHE A 115 5.24 -5.59 2.64
C PHE A 115 6.66 -5.78 2.20
N ARG A 116 6.85 -5.76 0.88
CA ARG A 116 8.10 -6.19 0.26
C ARG A 116 8.48 -7.59 0.79
N ASP A 117 9.66 -7.75 1.36
CA ASP A 117 10.16 -9.01 1.90
C ASP A 117 9.96 -9.18 3.41
N TYR A 118 9.15 -8.32 4.04
CA TYR A 118 8.91 -8.33 5.48
C TYR A 118 7.49 -8.78 5.81
N TYR A 119 7.35 -9.52 6.92
CA TYR A 119 6.09 -10.12 7.36
C TYR A 119 5.89 -9.82 8.85
N TYR A 120 4.70 -9.36 9.21
CA TYR A 120 4.38 -8.94 10.57
C TYR A 120 3.08 -9.56 11.05
N GLU A 121 3.08 -10.03 12.29
CA GLU A 121 1.87 -10.43 13.01
C GLU A 121 1.04 -9.19 13.35
N VAL A 122 -0.27 -9.27 13.09
CA VAL A 122 -1.24 -8.19 13.33
C VAL A 122 -2.32 -8.70 14.25
N SER A 123 -2.55 -7.96 15.34
CA SER A 123 -3.59 -8.31 16.31
C SER A 123 -4.99 -8.16 15.71
N ASP A 124 -5.97 -8.91 16.23
CA ASP A 124 -7.39 -8.77 15.83
C ASP A 124 -7.89 -7.33 15.97
N HIS A 125 -7.44 -6.63 17.01
CA HIS A 125 -7.78 -5.22 17.23
C HIS A 125 -7.23 -4.33 16.12
N ASP A 126 -6.02 -4.60 15.64
CA ASP A 126 -5.40 -3.82 14.59
C ASP A 126 -5.97 -4.14 13.20
N LEU A 127 -6.29 -5.40 12.93
CA LEU A 127 -7.07 -5.80 11.76
C LEU A 127 -8.41 -5.06 11.72
N GLN A 128 -9.17 -5.05 12.82
CA GLN A 128 -10.44 -4.32 12.88
C GLN A 128 -10.29 -2.83 12.58
N LYS A 129 -9.17 -2.21 12.96
CA LYS A 129 -8.86 -0.81 12.63
C LYS A 129 -8.56 -0.65 11.15
N ILE A 130 -7.77 -1.52 10.54
CA ILE A 130 -7.55 -1.53 9.07
C ILE A 130 -8.90 -1.65 8.36
N MET A 131 -9.71 -2.65 8.73
CA MET A 131 -11.02 -2.91 8.13
C MET A 131 -12.01 -1.74 8.29
N LYS A 132 -11.81 -0.83 9.25
CA LYS A 132 -12.64 0.37 9.40
C LYS A 132 -12.50 1.33 8.22
N TYR A 133 -11.35 1.36 7.57
CA TYR A 133 -11.08 2.16 6.38
C TYR A 133 -11.64 1.54 5.09
N ILE A 134 -12.15 0.30 5.16
CA ILE A 134 -12.61 -0.51 4.03
C ILE A 134 -14.15 -0.57 3.98
N LYS A 135 -14.85 0.44 4.50
CA LYS A 135 -16.32 0.44 4.65
C LYS A 135 -17.06 1.12 3.52
#